data_AF-A0A327SU61-F1
#
_entry.id   AF-A0A327SU61-F1
#
_cell.length_a   1.000
_cell.length_b   1.000
_cell.length_c   1.000
_cell.angle_alpha   90.00
_cell.angle_beta   90.00
_cell.angle_gamma   90.00
#
_symmetry.space_group_name_H-M   'P 1'
#
loop_
_entity.id
_entity.type
_entity.pdbx_description
1 polymer ?
#
loop_
_entity_poly.entity_id
_entity_poly.type
_entity_poly.pdbx_seq_one_letter_code
_entity_poly.pdbx_strand_id
1 'polypeptide(L)'
;MKTIFKQSNFLLAALGITIAIAGCKKDVQSNEIIDEDATTTARAVYANRTVNFTHSDGAYSKATAAADMGDILGNWQAGNVNISNNQVSVRIPANSISSVPASAGSGNTVQIDVPDGSEYELSFKIRFDSNFQWSRGGKAGFGFLIGDGFTGCNKADSGTGGSARIMWYNPSNQKDNSGTDKPYFRPYVYYKDMPEDCGNNFGKQSKQLAKNTWYTVKIKIKSNTGANFDGQISYSVDGVDLLTKNDIRWTTDTSKRLIKVITFHTFRGGSQDYWASTSDGLIYYDDLTWNRIAS
;
A
#
# COMPACT_ATOMS: atom_id res chain seq x y z
N MET A 1 -83.86 6.54 33.73
CA MET A 1 -84.00 6.02 35.11
C MET A 1 -82.59 5.76 35.62
N LYS A 2 -82.22 6.38 36.75
CA LYS A 2 -81.19 6.02 37.77
C LYS A 2 -79.97 5.18 37.35
N THR A 3 -78.71 5.33 37.78
CA THR A 3 -77.95 6.20 38.70
C THR A 3 -76.53 5.56 38.74
N ILE A 4 -75.45 6.34 38.59
CA ILE A 4 -74.13 6.35 39.30
C ILE A 4 -73.47 5.00 39.76
N PHE A 5 -72.14 4.85 39.51
CA PHE A 5 -71.00 4.58 40.44
C PHE A 5 -69.83 3.88 39.73
N LYS A 6 -68.69 4.58 39.52
CA LYS A 6 -67.38 4.56 40.23
C LYS A 6 -66.44 3.37 39.95
N GLN A 7 -65.29 3.76 39.38
CA GLN A 7 -63.89 3.40 39.65
C GLN A 7 -63.52 2.01 40.20
N SER A 8 -62.58 1.36 39.52
CA SER A 8 -61.46 0.67 40.18
C SER A 8 -60.18 0.80 39.36
N ASN A 9 -59.09 1.12 40.05
CA ASN A 9 -57.73 1.30 39.52
C ASN A 9 -57.11 -0.06 39.17
N PHE A 10 -56.47 -0.16 38.00
CA PHE A 10 -55.40 -1.11 37.77
C PHE A 10 -54.19 -0.37 37.20
N LEU A 11 -53.15 -0.24 38.04
CA LEU A 11 -51.80 0.08 37.61
C LEU A 11 -51.28 -1.11 36.79
N LEU A 12 -50.89 -0.88 35.54
CA LEU A 12 -49.91 -1.72 34.85
C LEU A 12 -48.76 -0.82 34.39
N ALA A 13 -47.61 -1.00 35.04
CA ALA A 13 -46.37 -0.35 34.67
C ALA A 13 -45.85 -0.95 33.36
N ALA A 14 -45.88 -0.18 32.28
CA ALA A 14 -45.21 -0.52 31.03
C ALA A 14 -43.77 0.00 31.09
N LEU A 15 -42.84 -0.93 31.25
CA LEU A 15 -41.39 -0.72 31.22
C LEU A 15 -40.98 -0.29 29.80
N GLY A 16 -40.72 1.00 29.61
CA GLY A 16 -40.18 1.53 28.36
C GLY A 16 -38.71 1.17 28.20
N ILE A 17 -38.41 0.22 27.31
CA ILE A 17 -37.03 -0.08 26.88
C ILE A 17 -36.63 1.01 25.87
N THR A 18 -35.90 2.02 26.34
CA THR A 18 -35.19 2.96 25.49
C THR A 18 -33.91 2.29 24.96
N ILE A 19 -33.94 1.84 23.71
CA ILE A 19 -32.74 1.41 22.98
C ILE A 19 -31.94 2.67 22.65
N ALA A 20 -30.95 2.98 23.48
CA ALA A 20 -29.92 3.95 23.14
C ALA A 20 -29.02 3.34 22.06
N ILE A 21 -29.17 3.82 20.82
CA ILE A 21 -28.24 3.50 19.73
C ILE A 21 -26.94 4.27 20.04
N ALA A 22 -26.04 3.64 20.79
CA ALA A 22 -24.67 4.09 20.92
C ALA A 22 -24.01 3.94 19.55
N GLY A 23 -23.96 5.04 18.79
CA GLY A 23 -23.14 5.14 17.60
C GLY A 23 -21.68 5.03 18.01
N CYS A 24 -21.13 3.82 17.93
CA CYS A 24 -19.69 3.60 17.95
C CYS A 24 -19.10 4.30 16.73
N LYS A 25 -18.70 5.56 16.89
CA LYS A 25 -17.65 6.13 16.04
C LYS A 25 -16.42 5.27 16.31
N LYS A 26 -16.03 4.46 15.32
CA LYS A 26 -14.69 3.90 15.30
C LYS A 26 -13.76 5.09 15.16
N ASP A 27 -13.11 5.47 16.25
CA ASP A 27 -11.93 6.33 16.18
C ASP A 27 -10.92 5.58 15.33
N VAL A 28 -10.76 6.03 14.07
CA VAL A 28 -9.66 5.62 13.23
C VAL A 28 -8.45 6.33 13.81
N GLN A 29 -7.77 5.67 14.74
CA GLN A 29 -6.42 6.05 15.12
C GLN A 29 -5.60 6.12 13.83
N SER A 30 -5.00 7.28 13.57
CA SER A 30 -3.86 7.35 12.68
C SER A 30 -2.87 6.28 13.14
N ASN A 31 -2.52 5.35 12.27
CA ASN A 31 -1.43 4.42 12.54
C ASN A 31 -0.15 5.26 12.71
N GLU A 32 0.15 5.65 13.94
CA GLU A 32 1.48 6.14 14.29
C GLU A 32 2.46 5.01 13.98
N ILE A 33 3.47 5.31 13.18
CA ILE A 33 4.53 4.37 12.83
C ILE A 33 5.39 4.24 14.09
N ILE A 34 5.13 3.22 14.90
CA ILE A 34 5.98 2.89 16.04
C ILE A 34 7.24 2.23 15.48
N ASP A 35 8.35 2.97 15.43
CA ASP A 35 9.67 2.39 15.24
C ASP A 35 10.13 1.78 16.57
N GLU A 36 9.88 0.49 16.75
CA GLU A 36 10.31 -0.26 17.93
C GLU A 36 11.85 -0.27 18.11
N ASP A 37 12.60 0.15 17.08
CA ASP A 37 14.06 0.16 17.02
C ASP A 37 14.64 1.58 16.85
N ALA A 38 13.94 2.61 17.38
CA ALA A 38 14.41 3.99 17.43
C ALA A 38 15.67 4.11 18.32
N THR A 39 16.79 3.58 17.84
CA THR A 39 18.11 3.64 18.47
C THR A 39 18.84 4.91 18.05
N THR A 40 19.71 5.39 18.93
CA THR A 40 20.48 6.65 18.88
C THR A 40 21.55 6.74 17.78
N THR A 41 21.45 5.89 16.75
CA THR A 41 22.45 5.78 15.69
C THR A 41 21.97 6.55 14.46
N ALA A 42 22.80 7.44 13.93
CA ALA A 42 22.45 8.19 12.71
C ALA A 42 22.18 7.22 11.55
N ARG A 43 20.99 7.29 10.96
CA ARG A 43 20.61 6.48 9.79
C ARG A 43 20.84 7.28 8.52
N ALA A 44 21.38 6.61 7.50
CA ALA A 44 21.65 7.24 6.22
C ALA A 44 20.34 7.47 5.44
N VAL A 45 20.16 8.67 4.89
CA VAL A 45 18.99 9.02 4.09
C VAL A 45 19.48 9.45 2.70
N TYR A 46 19.15 8.67 1.67
CA TYR A 46 19.74 8.81 0.34
C TYR A 46 18.79 9.51 -0.64
N ALA A 47 19.24 10.62 -1.25
CA ALA A 47 18.51 11.26 -2.35
C ALA A 47 18.53 10.43 -3.64
N ASN A 48 19.64 9.71 -3.88
CA ASN A 48 19.82 8.84 -5.03
C ASN A 48 20.51 7.55 -4.60
N ARG A 49 20.07 6.41 -5.12
CA ARG A 49 20.65 5.10 -4.77
C ARG A 49 20.42 4.07 -5.86
N THR A 50 21.31 3.10 -5.91
CA THR A 50 21.16 1.84 -6.66
C THR A 50 21.39 0.68 -5.70
N VAL A 51 20.51 -0.31 -5.73
CA VAL A 51 20.53 -1.49 -4.87
C VAL A 51 20.27 -2.73 -5.72
N ASN A 52 21.29 -3.57 -5.85
CA ASN A 52 21.26 -4.81 -6.63
C ASN A 52 21.18 -6.05 -5.72
N PHE A 53 20.89 -5.86 -4.43
CA PHE A 53 20.72 -6.91 -3.41
C PHE A 53 21.80 -8.03 -3.42
N THR A 54 23.04 -7.67 -3.75
CA THR A 54 24.14 -8.61 -3.92
C THR A 54 24.69 -9.04 -2.56
N HIS A 55 24.10 -10.10 -2.02
CA HIS A 55 24.41 -10.70 -0.73
C HIS A 55 24.36 -12.23 -0.83
N SER A 56 24.93 -12.93 0.15
CA SER A 56 24.79 -14.37 0.26
C SER A 56 23.33 -14.78 0.47
N ASP A 57 22.94 -15.92 -0.09
CA ASP A 57 21.61 -16.51 0.11
C ASP A 57 21.29 -16.71 1.60
N GLY A 58 20.05 -16.39 1.98
CA GLY A 58 19.58 -16.48 3.36
C GLY A 58 18.72 -15.30 3.78
N ALA A 59 18.55 -15.14 5.10
CA ALA A 59 17.71 -14.07 5.66
C ALA A 59 18.26 -12.68 5.31
N TYR A 60 17.39 -11.81 4.78
CA TYR A 60 17.73 -10.41 4.53
C TYR A 60 17.24 -9.58 5.71
N SER A 61 18.15 -9.30 6.66
CA SER A 61 17.81 -8.62 7.91
C SER A 61 17.46 -7.14 7.71
N LYS A 62 16.75 -6.52 8.67
CA LYS A 62 16.50 -5.06 8.67
C LYS A 62 17.81 -4.27 8.63
N ALA A 63 18.84 -4.74 9.33
CA ALA A 63 20.15 -4.09 9.35
C ALA A 63 20.84 -4.14 7.98
N THR A 64 20.81 -5.29 7.30
CA THR A 64 21.33 -5.43 5.92
C THR A 64 20.53 -4.56 4.96
N ALA A 65 19.20 -4.56 5.09
CA ALA A 65 18.32 -3.71 4.31
C ALA A 65 18.58 -2.22 4.53
N ALA A 66 18.88 -1.81 5.76
CA ALA A 66 19.22 -0.43 6.09
C ALA A 66 20.60 -0.02 5.55
N ALA A 67 21.58 -0.93 5.54
CA ALA A 67 22.87 -0.69 4.90
C ALA A 67 22.73 -0.47 3.38
N ASP A 68 21.83 -1.22 2.74
CA ASP A 68 21.56 -1.11 1.31
C ASP A 68 20.73 0.13 0.96
N MET A 69 19.63 0.35 1.69
CA MET A 69 18.58 1.29 1.29
C MET A 69 18.50 2.57 2.14
N GLY A 70 19.15 2.62 3.31
CA GLY A 70 19.09 3.77 4.21
C GLY A 70 18.12 3.56 5.38
N ASP A 71 17.44 4.62 5.81
CA ASP A 71 16.55 4.59 6.97
C ASP A 71 15.25 3.81 6.67
N ILE A 72 15.14 2.62 7.26
CA ILE A 72 13.98 1.73 7.14
C ILE A 72 13.03 1.96 8.32
N LEU A 73 11.86 2.49 8.01
CA LEU A 73 10.76 2.71 8.94
C LEU A 73 9.75 1.54 8.89
N GLY A 74 9.14 1.27 10.03
CA GLY A 74 8.16 0.20 10.22
C GLY A 74 8.78 -1.17 10.50
N ASN A 75 7.91 -2.18 10.60
CA ASN A 75 8.29 -3.51 11.02
C ASN A 75 8.75 -4.38 9.84
N TRP A 76 10.06 -4.53 9.69
CA TRP A 76 10.67 -5.41 8.70
C TRP A 76 10.36 -6.88 9.02
N GLN A 77 9.66 -7.55 8.11
CA GLN A 77 9.22 -8.93 8.31
C GLN A 77 10.35 -9.90 7.99
N ALA A 78 11.36 -9.98 8.86
CA ALA A 78 12.59 -10.75 8.61
C ALA A 78 12.35 -12.21 8.20
N GLY A 79 11.32 -12.87 8.74
CA GLY A 79 10.94 -14.24 8.35
C GLY A 79 10.38 -14.38 6.93
N ASN A 80 10.01 -13.28 6.28
CA ASN A 80 9.45 -13.25 4.94
C ASN A 80 10.40 -12.68 3.88
N VAL A 81 11.51 -12.06 4.27
CA VAL A 81 12.42 -11.40 3.32
C VAL A 81 13.77 -12.08 3.30
N ASN A 82 14.16 -12.61 2.15
CA ASN A 82 15.39 -13.39 1.97
C ASN A 82 16.13 -12.98 0.70
N ILE A 83 17.43 -13.16 0.68
CA ILE A 83 18.25 -13.12 -0.52
C ILE A 83 18.29 -14.54 -1.12
N SER A 84 18.12 -14.64 -2.44
CA SER A 84 18.27 -15.89 -3.17
C SER A 84 18.83 -15.64 -4.56
N ASN A 85 20.07 -16.05 -4.82
CA ASN A 85 20.82 -15.77 -6.04
C ASN A 85 20.96 -14.26 -6.31
N ASN A 86 21.42 -13.49 -5.32
CA ASN A 86 21.64 -12.04 -5.42
C ASN A 86 20.41 -11.19 -5.79
N GLN A 87 19.20 -11.66 -5.47
CA GLN A 87 17.95 -10.90 -5.61
C GLN A 87 17.20 -11.01 -4.27
N VAL A 88 16.43 -9.98 -3.91
CA VAL A 88 15.56 -10.05 -2.73
C VAL A 88 14.26 -10.75 -3.08
N SER A 89 13.82 -11.66 -2.22
CA SER A 89 12.54 -12.36 -2.31
C SER A 89 11.68 -11.98 -1.11
N VAL A 90 10.40 -11.72 -1.37
CA VAL A 90 9.40 -11.50 -0.34
C VAL A 90 8.37 -12.62 -0.41
N ARG A 91 8.24 -13.36 0.69
CA ARG A 91 7.20 -14.34 0.94
C ARG A 91 5.93 -13.66 1.41
N ILE A 92 4.81 -13.99 0.78
CA ILE A 92 3.46 -13.67 1.22
C ILE A 92 2.84 -14.98 1.70
N PRO A 93 2.59 -15.15 3.02
CA PRO A 93 2.07 -16.42 3.54
C PRO A 93 0.69 -16.79 2.99
N ALA A 94 0.43 -18.09 2.91
CA ALA A 94 -0.90 -18.63 2.65
C ALA A 94 -1.94 -18.08 3.64
N ASN A 95 -3.17 -17.94 3.18
CA ASN A 95 -4.32 -17.46 3.96
C ASN A 95 -4.10 -16.08 4.60
N SER A 96 -3.20 -15.27 4.04
CA SER A 96 -2.92 -13.92 4.52
C SER A 96 -3.32 -12.82 3.53
N ILE A 97 -3.75 -11.70 4.11
CA ILE A 97 -3.88 -10.38 3.47
C ILE A 97 -3.29 -9.33 4.42
N SER A 98 -3.03 -8.10 3.98
CA SER A 98 -2.35 -7.08 4.82
C SER A 98 -2.90 -6.90 6.25
N SER A 99 -4.17 -7.23 6.50
CA SER A 99 -4.81 -7.13 7.82
C SER A 99 -4.97 -8.46 8.59
N VAL A 100 -4.63 -9.63 8.02
CA VAL A 100 -4.88 -10.96 8.62
C VAL A 100 -3.80 -11.99 8.23
N PRO A 101 -3.25 -12.79 9.17
CA PRO A 101 -3.38 -12.62 10.62
C PRO A 101 -2.62 -11.39 11.09
N ALA A 102 -3.19 -10.63 12.03
CA ALA A 102 -2.63 -9.38 12.52
C ALA A 102 -1.25 -9.50 13.20
N SER A 103 -0.73 -10.72 13.39
CA SER A 103 0.48 -11.01 14.18
C SER A 103 1.56 -11.82 13.46
N ALA A 104 1.36 -12.25 12.21
CA ALA A 104 2.39 -12.97 11.43
C ALA A 104 2.40 -12.46 9.98
N GLY A 105 3.40 -11.66 9.64
CA GLY A 105 3.49 -10.79 8.46
C GLY A 105 2.84 -11.31 7.18
N SER A 106 1.90 -10.54 6.64
CA SER A 106 1.20 -10.80 5.37
C SER A 106 2.01 -10.41 4.12
N GLY A 107 3.33 -10.54 4.21
CA GLY A 107 4.30 -10.02 3.25
C GLY A 107 5.31 -9.05 3.88
N ASN A 108 5.55 -7.91 3.23
CA ASN A 108 6.42 -6.84 3.70
C ASN A 108 5.74 -5.47 3.50
N THR A 109 5.72 -4.64 4.54
CA THR A 109 5.15 -3.28 4.49
C THR A 109 6.06 -2.32 5.23
N VAL A 110 7.13 -1.90 4.56
CA VAL A 110 8.11 -0.97 5.13
C VAL A 110 8.21 0.29 4.30
N GLN A 111 8.77 1.30 4.92
CA GLN A 111 9.01 2.61 4.34
C GLN A 111 10.51 2.90 4.40
N ILE A 112 11.01 3.62 3.41
CA ILE A 112 12.39 4.09 3.31
C ILE A 112 12.31 5.60 3.34
N ASP A 113 12.87 6.23 4.36
CA ASP A 113 12.95 7.70 4.41
C ASP A 113 13.90 8.19 3.31
N VAL A 114 13.49 9.24 2.62
CA VAL A 114 14.30 9.90 1.59
C VAL A 114 14.29 11.40 1.84
N PRO A 115 15.33 12.13 1.40
CA PRO A 115 15.34 13.57 1.58
C PRO A 115 14.16 14.18 0.84
N ASP A 116 13.41 15.05 1.52
CA ASP A 116 12.22 15.69 0.94
C ASP A 116 12.49 16.24 -0.46
N GLY A 117 11.55 16.03 -1.39
CA GLY A 117 11.63 16.61 -2.72
C GLY A 117 10.29 16.74 -3.43
N SER A 118 10.25 17.63 -4.41
CA SER A 118 9.07 17.89 -5.23
C SER A 118 9.03 17.06 -6.51
N GLU A 119 10.11 16.38 -6.90
CA GLU A 119 10.13 15.46 -8.04
C GLU A 119 11.08 14.29 -7.79
N TYR A 120 10.58 13.07 -8.00
CA TYR A 120 11.34 11.83 -7.84
C TYR A 120 11.01 10.85 -8.95
N GLU A 121 11.96 9.95 -9.22
CA GLU A 121 11.70 8.72 -9.96
C GLU A 121 12.34 7.52 -9.27
N LEU A 122 11.74 6.35 -9.49
CA LEU A 122 12.32 5.06 -9.13
C LEU A 122 12.10 4.04 -10.23
N SER A 123 12.98 3.05 -10.30
CA SER A 123 12.80 1.86 -11.12
C SER A 123 13.25 0.61 -10.37
N PHE A 124 12.61 -0.52 -10.65
CA PHE A 124 12.98 -1.81 -10.08
C PHE A 124 12.53 -2.94 -11.00
N LYS A 125 13.21 -4.07 -10.90
CA LYS A 125 12.74 -5.32 -11.50
C LYS A 125 11.85 -6.09 -10.53
N ILE A 126 10.85 -6.76 -11.08
CA ILE A 126 9.94 -7.64 -10.34
C ILE A 126 9.70 -8.94 -11.11
N ARG A 127 9.69 -10.07 -10.42
CA ARG A 127 9.34 -11.39 -10.97
C ARG A 127 8.50 -12.17 -9.99
N PHE A 128 7.42 -12.78 -10.48
CA PHE A 128 6.59 -13.68 -9.69
C PHE A 128 7.11 -15.11 -9.80
N ASP A 129 7.12 -15.85 -8.71
CA ASP A 129 7.58 -17.24 -8.69
C ASP A 129 6.79 -18.14 -9.67
N SER A 130 7.42 -19.22 -10.16
CA SER A 130 6.79 -20.19 -11.06
C SER A 130 5.49 -20.80 -10.51
N ASN A 131 5.39 -20.94 -9.19
CA ASN A 131 4.22 -21.50 -8.52
C ASN A 131 3.29 -20.41 -7.95
N PHE A 132 3.57 -19.13 -8.21
CA PHE A 132 2.80 -18.03 -7.65
C PHE A 132 1.31 -18.15 -8.00
N GLN A 133 0.45 -18.30 -7.00
CA GLN A 133 -0.99 -18.16 -7.19
C GLN A 133 -1.30 -16.67 -7.31
N TRP A 134 -1.86 -16.24 -8.42
CA TRP A 134 -2.20 -14.83 -8.64
C TRP A 134 -3.20 -14.35 -7.60
N SER A 135 -4.18 -15.19 -7.26
CA SER A 135 -5.40 -14.80 -6.55
C SER A 135 -5.96 -13.49 -7.16
N ARG A 136 -6.67 -12.68 -6.38
CA ARG A 136 -7.28 -11.43 -6.84
C ARG A 136 -6.27 -10.31 -7.11
N GLY A 137 -5.21 -10.21 -6.32
CA GLY A 137 -4.27 -9.10 -6.43
C GLY A 137 -3.58 -8.72 -5.12
N GLY A 138 -2.78 -7.67 -5.22
CA GLY A 138 -2.05 -7.12 -4.08
C GLY A 138 -1.09 -6.00 -4.47
N LYS A 139 -0.31 -5.50 -3.50
CA LYS A 139 0.72 -4.47 -3.73
C LYS A 139 2.05 -5.11 -4.09
N ALA A 140 2.76 -4.53 -5.06
CA ALA A 140 3.94 -5.14 -5.67
C ALA A 140 5.12 -4.16 -5.72
N GLY A 141 5.97 -4.20 -4.70
CA GLY A 141 7.28 -3.55 -4.74
C GLY A 141 7.24 -2.09 -4.30
N PHE A 142 7.90 -1.25 -5.10
CA PHE A 142 8.27 0.11 -4.68
C PHE A 142 7.29 1.18 -5.17
N GLY A 143 7.23 2.29 -4.44
CA GLY A 143 6.34 3.42 -4.72
C GLY A 143 6.68 4.62 -3.84
N PHE A 144 5.85 5.66 -3.85
CA PHE A 144 6.11 6.90 -3.11
C PHE A 144 4.94 7.28 -2.19
N LEU A 145 5.28 7.97 -1.10
CA LEU A 145 4.34 8.72 -0.26
C LEU A 145 4.64 10.22 -0.34
N ILE A 146 3.57 11.01 -0.40
CA ILE A 146 3.59 12.47 -0.37
C ILE A 146 2.87 12.92 0.90
N GLY A 147 3.45 13.88 1.63
CA GLY A 147 2.86 14.41 2.85
C GLY A 147 2.54 13.31 3.86
N ASP A 148 1.28 13.23 4.28
CA ASP A 148 0.79 12.24 5.25
C ASP A 148 0.67 10.82 4.67
N GLY A 149 0.92 10.60 3.37
CA GLY A 149 1.08 9.26 2.80
C GLY A 149 -0.19 8.38 2.80
N PHE A 150 -1.30 8.89 2.27
CA PHE A 150 -2.60 8.19 2.29
C PHE A 150 -2.59 6.80 1.64
N THR A 151 -3.09 5.80 2.37
CA THR A 151 -3.28 4.41 1.93
C THR A 151 -4.51 3.77 2.60
N GLY A 152 -4.72 2.45 2.46
CA GLY A 152 -5.70 1.72 3.29
C GLY A 152 -7.19 2.03 3.05
N CYS A 153 -7.55 2.53 1.86
CA CYS A 153 -8.88 3.07 1.57
C CYS A 153 -9.28 4.24 2.46
N ASN A 154 -8.29 4.98 2.96
CA ASN A 154 -8.46 6.32 3.51
C ASN A 154 -8.33 7.33 2.38
N LYS A 155 -9.43 7.98 2.01
CA LYS A 155 -9.45 8.94 0.91
C LYS A 155 -8.54 10.12 1.21
N ALA A 156 -7.78 10.59 0.22
CA ALA A 156 -6.85 11.70 0.37
C ALA A 156 -7.50 13.09 0.19
N ASP A 157 -8.79 13.23 0.53
CA ASP A 157 -9.58 14.42 0.23
C ASP A 157 -9.30 15.61 1.18
N SER A 158 -8.60 15.39 2.30
CA SER A 158 -8.07 16.46 3.16
C SER A 158 -7.04 17.36 2.45
N GLY A 159 -6.38 16.83 1.41
CA GLY A 159 -5.33 17.53 0.69
C GLY A 159 -3.99 17.63 1.44
N THR A 160 -3.74 16.75 2.40
CA THR A 160 -2.50 16.72 3.20
C THR A 160 -1.53 15.61 2.76
N GLY A 161 -1.80 14.91 1.66
CA GLY A 161 -0.87 13.91 1.15
C GLY A 161 -1.45 13.03 0.05
N GLY A 162 -0.69 12.00 -0.30
CA GLY A 162 -1.06 11.03 -1.31
C GLY A 162 -0.09 9.86 -1.38
N SER A 163 -0.35 8.92 -2.28
CA SER A 163 0.59 7.84 -2.57
C SER A 163 0.54 7.42 -4.03
N ALA A 164 1.71 7.04 -4.56
CA ALA A 164 1.89 6.49 -5.90
C ALA A 164 2.45 5.07 -5.78
N ARG A 165 1.58 4.06 -5.89
CA ARG A 165 1.95 2.64 -5.74
C ARG A 165 1.48 1.84 -6.94
N ILE A 166 1.96 0.60 -7.06
CA ILE A 166 1.55 -0.33 -8.10
C ILE A 166 0.93 -1.59 -7.50
N MET A 167 0.01 -2.20 -8.22
CA MET A 167 -0.62 -3.47 -7.88
C MET A 167 -0.47 -4.47 -9.02
N TRP A 168 -0.38 -5.75 -8.70
CA TRP A 168 -0.89 -6.78 -9.62
C TRP A 168 -2.37 -6.98 -9.33
N TYR A 169 -3.14 -7.30 -10.37
CA TYR A 169 -4.57 -7.54 -10.24
C TYR A 169 -5.05 -8.59 -11.23
N ASN A 170 -6.01 -9.40 -10.81
CA ASN A 170 -6.67 -10.41 -11.62
C ASN A 170 -8.19 -10.39 -11.30
N PRO A 171 -9.02 -9.81 -12.19
CA PRO A 171 -10.38 -9.35 -11.89
C PRO A 171 -11.46 -10.42 -11.73
N SER A 172 -11.22 -11.71 -11.97
CA SER A 172 -12.16 -12.79 -11.63
C SER A 172 -11.60 -13.80 -10.64
N ASN A 173 -10.31 -13.70 -10.32
CA ASN A 173 -9.61 -14.79 -9.66
C ASN A 173 -9.87 -14.92 -8.15
N GLN A 174 -9.92 -16.19 -7.75
CA GLN A 174 -10.22 -16.81 -6.47
C GLN A 174 -9.05 -16.82 -5.48
N LYS A 175 -9.34 -16.96 -4.18
CA LYS A 175 -8.36 -17.42 -3.17
C LYS A 175 -7.76 -18.77 -3.53
N ASP A 176 -8.56 -19.65 -4.12
CA ASP A 176 -8.16 -20.96 -4.65
C ASP A 176 -7.51 -20.88 -6.04
N ASN A 177 -7.29 -19.66 -6.56
CA ASN A 177 -6.71 -19.40 -7.87
C ASN A 177 -7.51 -20.00 -9.05
N SER A 178 -8.84 -20.10 -8.92
CA SER A 178 -9.76 -20.70 -9.89
C SER A 178 -10.21 -19.81 -11.06
N GLY A 179 -9.95 -18.49 -11.01
CA GLY A 179 -10.35 -17.59 -12.09
C GLY A 179 -9.51 -17.75 -13.34
N THR A 180 -10.11 -17.41 -14.48
CA THR A 180 -9.51 -17.61 -15.81
C THR A 180 -8.91 -16.35 -16.40
N ASP A 181 -9.18 -15.18 -15.80
CA ASP A 181 -8.58 -13.93 -16.25
C ASP A 181 -7.06 -13.93 -16.08
N LYS A 182 -6.42 -13.15 -16.94
CA LYS A 182 -4.97 -13.00 -16.92
C LYS A 182 -4.58 -11.79 -16.04
N PRO A 183 -3.56 -11.94 -15.19
CA PRO A 183 -3.10 -10.88 -14.31
C PRO A 183 -2.43 -9.74 -15.10
N TYR A 184 -2.46 -8.54 -14.55
CA TYR A 184 -1.78 -7.36 -15.08
C TYR A 184 -1.33 -6.44 -13.94
N PHE A 185 -0.38 -5.54 -14.22
CA PHE A 185 -0.11 -4.41 -13.33
C PHE A 185 -1.10 -3.29 -13.55
N ARG A 186 -1.44 -2.58 -12.47
CA ARG A 186 -2.21 -1.33 -12.52
C ARG A 186 -1.68 -0.29 -11.52
N PRO A 187 -1.79 1.01 -11.82
CA PRO A 187 -1.57 2.06 -10.82
C PRO A 187 -2.53 1.91 -9.65
N TYR A 188 -2.13 2.39 -8.48
CA TYR A 188 -3.00 2.48 -7.31
C TYR A 188 -2.65 3.72 -6.51
N VAL A 189 -3.32 4.82 -6.87
CA VAL A 189 -2.90 6.19 -6.54
C VAL A 189 -3.91 6.86 -5.61
N TYR A 190 -3.42 7.48 -4.54
CA TYR A 190 -4.20 8.34 -3.65
C TYR A 190 -3.78 9.78 -3.89
N TYR A 191 -4.74 10.65 -4.17
CA TYR A 191 -4.52 12.08 -4.46
C TYR A 191 -5.78 12.87 -4.11
N LYS A 192 -5.65 14.19 -3.98
CA LYS A 192 -6.71 15.10 -3.46
C LYS A 192 -8.08 14.90 -4.09
N ASP A 193 -8.12 14.61 -5.39
CA ASP A 193 -9.31 14.57 -6.23
C ASP A 193 -9.62 13.14 -6.72
N MET A 194 -9.22 12.13 -5.95
CA MET A 194 -9.56 10.73 -6.27
C MET A 194 -11.07 10.49 -6.16
N PRO A 195 -11.67 9.73 -7.10
CA PRO A 195 -13.12 9.56 -7.16
C PRO A 195 -13.66 8.71 -6.01
N GLU A 196 -12.94 7.61 -5.71
CA GLU A 196 -13.32 6.61 -4.72
C GLU A 196 -12.47 6.70 -3.45
N ASP A 197 -12.84 5.98 -2.40
CA ASP A 197 -12.11 5.97 -1.13
C ASP A 197 -10.80 5.16 -1.21
N CYS A 198 -10.76 4.20 -2.12
CA CYS A 198 -9.60 3.37 -2.40
C CYS A 198 -8.80 3.91 -3.60
N GLY A 199 -7.52 3.53 -3.69
CA GLY A 199 -6.59 4.02 -4.69
C GLY A 199 -7.11 3.92 -6.13
N ASN A 200 -7.00 5.03 -6.86
CA ASN A 200 -7.43 5.14 -8.25
C ASN A 200 -6.43 4.42 -9.17
N ASN A 201 -6.96 3.66 -10.13
CA ASN A 201 -6.17 2.97 -11.16
C ASN A 201 -6.24 3.66 -12.53
N PHE A 202 -7.04 4.71 -12.68
CA PHE A 202 -7.24 5.47 -13.92
C PHE A 202 -7.73 4.65 -15.12
N GLY A 203 -8.36 3.49 -14.87
CA GLY A 203 -8.74 2.54 -15.91
C GLY A 203 -7.55 1.96 -16.68
N LYS A 204 -6.33 2.00 -16.10
CA LYS A 204 -5.10 1.55 -16.76
C LYS A 204 -4.67 0.16 -16.32
N GLN A 205 -4.18 -0.61 -17.28
CA GLN A 205 -3.62 -1.94 -17.10
C GLN A 205 -2.41 -2.12 -18.02
N SER A 206 -1.39 -2.83 -17.53
CA SER A 206 -0.22 -3.18 -18.34
C SER A 206 -0.53 -4.33 -19.30
N LYS A 207 0.48 -4.77 -20.05
CA LYS A 207 0.49 -6.11 -20.63
C LYS A 207 0.26 -7.19 -19.56
N GLN A 208 -0.22 -8.34 -20.01
CA GLN A 208 -0.48 -9.49 -19.15
C GLN A 208 0.82 -9.99 -18.51
N LEU A 209 0.72 -10.38 -17.24
CA LEU A 209 1.84 -10.93 -16.49
C LEU A 209 1.93 -12.44 -16.69
N ALA A 210 3.16 -12.92 -16.67
CA ALA A 210 3.55 -14.30 -16.68
C ALA A 210 4.41 -14.57 -15.45
N LYS A 211 4.34 -15.80 -14.96
CA LYS A 211 5.21 -16.26 -13.88
C LYS A 211 6.62 -16.46 -14.42
N ASN A 212 7.60 -16.43 -13.53
CA ASN A 212 9.02 -16.57 -13.85
C ASN A 212 9.52 -15.63 -14.96
N THR A 213 8.87 -14.47 -15.11
CA THR A 213 9.23 -13.43 -16.08
C THR A 213 9.57 -12.16 -15.32
N TRP A 214 10.72 -11.56 -15.64
CA TRP A 214 11.10 -10.27 -15.11
C TRP A 214 10.39 -9.13 -15.84
N TYR A 215 9.92 -8.16 -15.07
CA TYR A 215 9.38 -6.90 -15.56
C TYR A 215 10.14 -5.75 -14.91
N THR A 216 10.48 -4.73 -15.70
CA THR A 216 11.05 -3.48 -15.20
C THR A 216 9.93 -2.47 -15.01
N VAL A 217 9.67 -2.08 -13.77
CA VAL A 217 8.69 -1.04 -13.44
C VAL A 217 9.45 0.28 -13.25
N LYS A 218 8.92 1.37 -13.81
CA LYS A 218 9.38 2.73 -13.52
C LYS A 218 8.20 3.57 -13.05
N ILE A 219 8.41 4.35 -11.99
CA ILE A 219 7.44 5.30 -11.44
C ILE A 219 8.13 6.64 -11.33
N LYS A 220 7.53 7.69 -11.88
CA LYS A 220 7.98 9.07 -11.69
C LYS A 220 6.83 9.93 -11.21
N ILE A 221 7.10 10.79 -10.23
CA ILE A 221 6.10 11.68 -9.64
C ILE A 221 6.64 13.09 -9.47
N LYS A 222 5.72 14.05 -9.54
CA LYS A 222 5.97 15.46 -9.28
C LYS A 222 4.85 16.05 -8.45
N SER A 223 5.20 16.73 -7.36
CA SER A 223 4.27 17.46 -6.51
C SER A 223 3.63 18.63 -7.25
N ASN A 224 2.34 18.86 -7.03
CA ASN A 224 1.65 20.06 -7.51
C ASN A 224 1.99 21.28 -6.63
N THR A 225 1.76 22.49 -7.15
CA THR A 225 1.88 23.75 -6.40
C THR A 225 0.52 24.19 -5.86
N GLY A 226 0.46 24.62 -4.59
CA GLY A 226 -0.77 25.14 -3.98
C GLY A 226 -1.98 24.23 -4.22
N ALA A 227 -3.05 24.79 -4.79
CA ALA A 227 -4.24 24.04 -5.21
C ALA A 227 -4.30 23.76 -6.72
N ASN A 228 -3.19 23.92 -7.45
CA ASN A 228 -3.12 23.76 -8.89
C ASN A 228 -3.10 22.28 -9.31
N PHE A 229 -3.51 22.02 -10.54
CA PHE A 229 -3.42 20.71 -11.21
C PHE A 229 -2.16 20.65 -12.09
N ASP A 230 -1.00 20.87 -11.50
CA ASP A 230 0.31 20.89 -12.19
C ASP A 230 1.28 19.81 -11.67
N GLY A 231 0.81 18.94 -10.78
CA GLY A 231 1.52 17.73 -10.37
C GLY A 231 1.45 16.66 -11.45
N GLN A 232 2.40 15.74 -11.39
CA GLN A 232 2.58 14.74 -12.43
C GLN A 232 2.75 13.35 -11.84
N ILE A 233 2.34 12.35 -12.63
CA ILE A 233 2.64 10.95 -12.38
C ILE A 233 2.80 10.21 -13.69
N SER A 234 3.79 9.33 -13.75
CA SER A 234 3.90 8.34 -14.80
C SER A 234 4.31 6.98 -14.26
N TYR A 235 3.85 5.96 -14.97
CA TYR A 235 4.21 4.57 -14.79
C TYR A 235 4.58 3.98 -16.15
N SER A 236 5.63 3.19 -16.21
CA SER A 236 5.91 2.31 -17.35
C SER A 236 6.31 0.90 -16.89
N VAL A 237 6.05 -0.07 -17.75
CA VAL A 237 6.41 -1.48 -17.56
C VAL A 237 7.17 -1.95 -18.79
N ASP A 238 8.42 -2.38 -18.62
CA ASP A 238 9.36 -2.73 -19.70
C ASP A 238 9.49 -1.62 -20.75
N GLY A 239 9.56 -0.37 -20.29
CA GLY A 239 9.65 0.81 -21.14
C GLY A 239 8.36 1.19 -21.88
N VAL A 240 7.27 0.44 -21.70
CA VAL A 240 5.96 0.76 -22.28
C VAL A 240 5.13 1.57 -21.28
N ASP A 241 4.67 2.75 -21.70
CA ASP A 241 3.83 3.63 -20.87
C ASP A 241 2.53 2.94 -20.44
N LEU A 242 2.30 2.92 -19.12
CA LEU A 242 1.08 2.43 -18.48
C LEU A 242 0.13 3.58 -18.12
N LEU A 243 0.69 4.67 -17.59
CA LEU A 243 -0.04 5.88 -17.22
C LEU A 243 0.91 7.07 -17.37
N THR A 244 0.41 8.17 -17.93
CA THR A 244 1.03 9.49 -17.88
C THR A 244 -0.06 10.51 -17.59
N LYS A 245 0.07 11.27 -16.51
CA LYS A 245 -0.81 12.37 -16.13
C LYS A 245 0.03 13.57 -15.73
N ASN A 246 -0.34 14.74 -16.22
CA ASN A 246 0.33 16.02 -15.93
C ASN A 246 -0.59 17.02 -15.23
N ASP A 247 -1.76 16.55 -14.82
CA ASP A 247 -2.89 17.28 -14.27
C ASP A 247 -3.32 16.70 -12.92
N ILE A 248 -2.36 16.23 -12.10
CA ILE A 248 -2.64 15.67 -10.77
C ILE A 248 -2.47 16.76 -9.73
N ARG A 249 -3.44 16.84 -8.82
CA ARG A 249 -3.31 17.57 -7.56
C ARG A 249 -3.14 16.57 -6.44
N TRP A 250 -1.93 16.51 -5.88
CA TRP A 250 -1.59 15.65 -4.76
C TRP A 250 -2.09 16.24 -3.46
N THR A 251 -1.77 17.51 -3.22
CA THR A 251 -2.10 18.22 -1.98
C THR A 251 -2.71 19.59 -2.28
N THR A 252 -3.41 20.13 -1.30
CA THR A 252 -3.77 21.57 -1.24
C THR A 252 -3.06 22.27 -0.09
N ASP A 253 -2.63 21.52 0.93
CA ASP A 253 -1.71 21.99 1.95
C ASP A 253 -0.29 22.02 1.40
N THR A 254 0.28 23.22 1.30
CA THR A 254 1.62 23.45 0.76
C THR A 254 2.73 22.94 1.68
N SER A 255 2.48 22.80 2.98
CA SER A 255 3.44 22.25 3.95
C SER A 255 3.60 20.73 3.82
N LYS A 256 2.65 20.07 3.16
CA LYS A 256 2.58 18.61 3.00
C LYS A 256 2.85 18.13 1.58
N ARG A 257 3.24 19.03 0.68
CA ARG A 257 3.35 18.73 -0.75
C ARG A 257 4.55 17.85 -1.13
N LEU A 258 5.54 17.72 -0.26
CA LEU A 258 6.80 17.05 -0.61
C LEU A 258 6.68 15.53 -0.51
N ILE A 259 7.45 14.88 -1.37
CA ILE A 259 7.69 13.45 -1.39
C ILE A 259 8.73 13.17 -0.32
N LYS A 260 8.40 12.28 0.62
CA LYS A 260 9.22 12.06 1.82
C LYS A 260 9.71 10.61 1.96
N VAL A 261 8.98 9.68 1.34
CA VAL A 261 9.16 8.25 1.61
C VAL A 261 9.02 7.44 0.33
N ILE A 262 9.90 6.46 0.17
CA ILE A 262 9.71 5.34 -0.75
C ILE A 262 9.07 4.19 0.02
N THR A 263 7.98 3.63 -0.48
CA THR A 263 7.37 2.42 0.10
C THR A 263 8.03 1.18 -0.47
N PHE A 264 8.22 0.14 0.33
CA PHE A 264 8.43 -1.23 -0.17
C PHE A 264 7.28 -2.12 0.34
N HIS A 265 6.20 -2.16 -0.43
CA HIS A 265 4.94 -2.79 -0.06
C HIS A 265 4.66 -4.01 -0.93
N THR A 266 4.74 -5.19 -0.33
CA THR A 266 4.50 -6.48 -0.97
C THR A 266 3.53 -7.29 -0.14
N PHE A 267 2.28 -7.40 -0.55
CA PHE A 267 1.26 -8.15 0.17
C PHE A 267 0.04 -8.43 -0.71
N ARG A 268 -0.73 -9.48 -0.38
CA ARG A 268 -2.08 -9.70 -0.93
C ARG A 268 -3.08 -8.79 -0.23
N GLY A 269 -4.06 -8.27 -0.95
CA GLY A 269 -5.11 -7.50 -0.30
C GLY A 269 -5.88 -6.52 -1.18
N GLY A 270 -6.64 -5.66 -0.51
CA GLY A 270 -8.09 -5.83 -0.43
C GLY A 270 -8.43 -6.20 1.02
N SER A 271 -9.70 -6.20 1.41
CA SER A 271 -10.09 -6.45 2.82
C SER A 271 -10.86 -7.76 3.03
N GLN A 272 -11.14 -8.49 1.95
CA GLN A 272 -11.92 -9.74 1.97
C GLN A 272 -11.02 -10.96 1.79
N ASP A 273 -11.45 -12.12 2.29
CA ASP A 273 -10.69 -13.37 2.25
C ASP A 273 -10.39 -13.85 0.82
N TYR A 274 -11.22 -13.51 -0.17
CA TYR A 274 -10.99 -13.88 -1.57
C TYR A 274 -9.72 -13.24 -2.18
N TRP A 275 -9.08 -12.28 -1.49
CA TRP A 275 -7.78 -11.74 -1.88
C TRP A 275 -6.59 -12.57 -1.40
N ALA A 276 -6.79 -13.42 -0.38
CA ALA A 276 -5.76 -14.33 0.12
C ALA A 276 -5.43 -15.42 -0.92
N SER A 277 -4.52 -16.32 -0.61
CA SER A 277 -4.22 -17.50 -1.44
C SER A 277 -4.11 -18.74 -0.58
N THR A 278 -4.41 -19.91 -1.12
CA THR A 278 -4.25 -21.18 -0.39
C THR A 278 -2.80 -21.62 -0.23
N SER A 279 -1.86 -20.96 -0.93
CA SER A 279 -0.43 -21.24 -0.85
C SER A 279 0.36 -19.97 -0.54
N ASP A 280 1.59 -20.17 -0.06
CA ASP A 280 2.57 -19.10 -0.03
C ASP A 280 2.81 -18.57 -1.45
N GLY A 281 3.10 -17.28 -1.55
CA GLY A 281 3.55 -16.64 -2.78
C GLY A 281 4.93 -16.04 -2.58
N LEU A 282 5.81 -16.20 -3.57
CA LEU A 282 7.11 -15.53 -3.61
C LEU A 282 7.13 -14.51 -4.75
N ILE A 283 7.59 -13.30 -4.44
CA ILE A 283 7.87 -12.25 -5.40
C ILE A 283 9.32 -11.82 -5.22
N TYR A 284 10.05 -11.77 -6.33
CA TYR A 284 11.45 -11.39 -6.39
C TYR A 284 11.58 -9.96 -6.89
N TYR A 285 12.53 -9.22 -6.34
CA TYR A 285 12.89 -7.87 -6.74
C TYR A 285 14.39 -7.74 -6.92
N ASP A 286 14.79 -6.89 -7.86
CA ASP A 286 16.18 -6.59 -8.13
C ASP A 286 16.34 -5.22 -8.81
N ASP A 287 17.58 -4.76 -9.01
CA ASP A 287 17.93 -3.53 -9.73
C ASP A 287 17.11 -2.31 -9.28
N LEU A 288 16.95 -2.12 -7.97
CA LEU A 288 16.26 -0.97 -7.42
C LEU A 288 17.11 0.28 -7.62
N THR A 289 16.51 1.30 -8.21
CA THR A 289 17.10 2.64 -8.32
C THR A 289 16.08 3.69 -7.92
N TRP A 290 16.54 4.76 -7.28
CA TRP A 290 15.74 5.98 -7.13
C TRP A 290 16.61 7.21 -7.26
N ASN A 291 16.01 8.30 -7.73
CA ASN A 291 16.66 9.59 -7.89
C ASN A 291 15.72 10.73 -7.50
N ARG A 292 16.22 11.67 -6.70
CA ARG A 292 15.58 12.97 -6.49
C ARG A 292 15.90 13.86 -7.69
N ILE A 293 14.86 14.27 -8.41
CA ILE A 293 14.98 15.14 -9.58
C ILE A 293 14.92 16.61 -9.16
N ALA A 294 14.05 16.95 -8.19
CA ALA A 294 13.92 18.30 -7.66
C ALA A 294 13.58 18.29 -6.17
N SER A 295 14.07 19.29 -5.44
CA SER A 295 13.75 19.59 -4.04
C SER A 295 12.61 20.60 -3.97
#